data_AF-A0A6J2VPP7-F1
#
_entry.id   AF-A0A6J2VPP7-F1
#
_cell.length_a   1.000
_cell.length_b   1.000
_cell.length_c   1.000
_cell.angle_alpha   90.00
_cell.angle_beta   90.00
_cell.angle_gamma   90.00
#
_symmetry.space_group_name_H-M   'P 1'
#
loop_
_entity.id
_entity.type
_entity.pdbx_description
1 polymer ?
#
loop_
_entity_poly.entity_id
_entity_poly.type
_entity_poly.pdbx_seq_one_letter_code
_entity_poly.pdbx_strand_id
1 'polypeptide(L)'
;MCAQVVFAVLAAYLCGLFIPSACRDNLNYRPVIGVLAQENIIGDPHAQGPSYIAASYVKYLESAGARVVPIRITGSYEDYVKIFNAINGLLLPGGNVDIQKSQFSRVSKIFYDLAIKANDASDYFPIWGTCQGFQQLTVLTSNKNLLTLTDTKAVALPLTFALGAENSRLFKSFPKDLLLSLAQENITSNFHSWSLSVQNYTRNAKLKRFYRILTTNTDGRKEFISTMEAYRYPFYAVQWHPEKSPFEWIDKPGMIHSLSAIKASFYTASFFVSEAMKSQHRFLDQKEEEEALIYNYSPVFKGLSSIFMQNYYFD
;
A
#
# COMPACT_ATOMS: atom_id res chain seq x y z
N MET A 1 -73.53 -37.01 20.03
CA MET A 1 -72.12 -37.40 19.81
C MET A 1 -71.56 -36.55 18.67
N CYS A 2 -70.46 -35.84 18.95
CA CYS A 2 -69.51 -35.21 18.01
C CYS A 2 -70.08 -34.29 16.91
N ALA A 3 -69.86 -32.97 17.02
CA ALA A 3 -68.70 -32.23 16.47
C ALA A 3 -69.24 -31.39 15.28
N GLN A 4 -68.88 -30.14 15.01
CA GLN A 4 -67.66 -29.38 15.28
C GLN A 4 -67.99 -27.89 15.08
N VAL A 5 -67.38 -27.06 15.93
CA VAL A 5 -67.38 -25.60 15.87
C VAL A 5 -66.49 -25.16 14.69
N VAL A 6 -67.01 -24.29 13.81
CA VAL A 6 -66.19 -23.59 12.80
C VAL A 6 -65.98 -22.16 13.27
N PHE A 7 -64.81 -21.90 13.86
CA PHE A 7 -64.31 -20.54 14.09
C PHE A 7 -63.61 -20.06 12.82
N ALA A 8 -64.10 -18.99 12.23
CA ALA A 8 -63.39 -18.26 11.18
C ALA A 8 -62.27 -17.43 11.81
N VAL A 9 -61.01 -17.77 11.52
CA VAL A 9 -59.85 -16.93 11.85
C VAL A 9 -59.36 -16.27 10.57
N LEU A 10 -59.63 -14.96 10.45
CA LEU A 10 -59.02 -14.08 9.46
C LEU A 10 -57.59 -13.76 9.92
N ALA A 11 -56.60 -14.47 9.36
CA ALA A 11 -55.19 -14.12 9.52
C ALA A 11 -54.78 -13.15 8.41
N ALA A 12 -54.65 -11.87 8.75
CA ALA A 12 -54.07 -10.85 7.88
C ALA A 12 -52.56 -11.08 7.75
N TYR A 13 -52.10 -11.53 6.59
CA TYR A 13 -50.68 -11.55 6.22
C TYR A 13 -50.22 -10.12 5.91
N LEU A 14 -49.79 -9.39 6.92
CA LEU A 14 -48.90 -8.24 6.74
C LEU A 14 -47.48 -8.76 6.52
N CYS A 15 -47.17 -9.17 5.29
CA CYS A 15 -45.80 -9.28 4.84
C CYS A 15 -45.21 -7.86 4.77
N GLY A 16 -44.65 -7.41 5.89
CA GLY A 16 -43.70 -6.31 5.88
C GLY A 16 -42.54 -6.71 4.96
N LEU A 17 -42.48 -6.07 3.79
CA LEU A 17 -41.28 -6.07 2.97
C LEU A 17 -40.18 -5.43 3.81
N PHE A 18 -39.38 -6.25 4.48
CA PHE A 18 -38.04 -5.87 4.87
C PHE A 18 -37.27 -5.64 3.57
N ILE A 19 -37.34 -4.43 3.04
CA ILE A 19 -36.33 -3.93 2.12
C ILE A 19 -35.05 -3.94 2.96
N PRO A 20 -34.04 -4.78 2.67
CA PRO A 20 -32.75 -4.59 3.28
C PRO A 20 -32.36 -3.19 2.86
N SER A 21 -32.21 -2.27 3.82
CA SER A 21 -31.48 -1.04 3.56
C SER A 21 -30.10 -1.51 3.15
N ALA A 22 -29.86 -1.60 1.85
CA ALA A 22 -28.53 -1.75 1.32
C ALA A 22 -27.81 -0.52 1.86
N CYS A 23 -26.97 -0.70 2.89
CA CYS A 23 -25.91 0.25 3.15
C CYS A 23 -25.16 0.36 1.82
N ARG A 24 -25.50 1.38 1.03
CA ARG A 24 -24.64 1.81 -0.05
C ARG A 24 -23.39 2.24 0.69
N ASP A 25 -22.32 1.45 0.55
CA ASP A 25 -20.99 1.91 0.92
C ASP A 25 -20.80 3.26 0.21
N ASN A 26 -20.81 4.34 1.00
CA ASN A 26 -20.70 5.69 0.46
C ASN A 26 -19.23 5.91 0.06
N LEU A 27 -18.83 5.35 -1.07
CA LEU A 27 -17.45 5.42 -1.54
C LEU A 27 -17.10 6.86 -1.96
N ASN A 28 -15.93 7.31 -1.55
CA ASN A 28 -15.31 8.53 -2.05
C ASN A 28 -14.64 8.25 -3.39
N TYR A 29 -15.29 8.62 -4.50
CA TYR A 29 -14.77 8.44 -5.86
C TYR A 29 -13.71 9.47 -6.29
N ARG A 30 -13.25 10.33 -5.37
CA ARG A 30 -12.17 11.29 -5.62
C ARG A 30 -11.03 11.15 -4.60
N PRO A 31 -10.52 9.93 -4.34
CA PRO A 31 -9.58 9.70 -3.25
C PRO A 31 -8.27 10.48 -3.47
N VAL A 32 -7.75 11.03 -2.39
CA VAL A 32 -6.43 11.68 -2.32
C VAL A 32 -5.53 10.84 -1.42
N ILE A 33 -4.42 10.34 -1.95
CA ILE A 33 -3.50 9.46 -1.23
C ILE A 33 -2.20 10.20 -0.97
N GLY A 34 -1.73 10.17 0.29
CA GLY A 34 -0.42 10.69 0.64
C GLY A 34 0.69 9.76 0.18
N VAL A 35 1.78 10.29 -0.37
CA VAL A 35 3.03 9.56 -0.58
C VAL A 35 4.11 10.16 0.30
N LEU A 36 4.70 9.35 1.18
CA LEU A 36 5.73 9.85 2.10
C LEU A 36 7.04 10.13 1.38
N ALA A 37 7.51 11.37 1.45
CA ALA A 37 8.86 11.75 1.02
C ALA A 37 9.91 11.11 1.94
N GLN A 38 11.14 11.04 1.45
CA GLN A 38 12.28 10.53 2.21
C GLN A 38 13.50 11.41 1.96
N GLU A 39 14.51 11.32 2.82
CA GLU A 39 15.76 12.03 2.66
C GLU A 39 16.39 11.77 1.28
N ASN A 40 17.02 12.80 0.71
CA ASN A 40 17.67 12.69 -0.60
C ASN A 40 18.71 11.57 -0.67
N ILE A 41 18.83 10.98 -1.86
CA ILE A 41 19.88 10.00 -2.15
C ILE A 41 21.24 10.67 -1.94
N ILE A 42 22.13 10.03 -1.17
CA ILE A 42 23.47 10.56 -0.89
C ILE A 42 24.21 10.77 -2.21
N GLY A 43 24.75 11.98 -2.40
CA GLY A 43 25.51 12.36 -3.59
C GLY A 43 24.65 12.67 -4.82
N ASP A 44 23.34 12.84 -4.66
CA ASP A 44 22.45 13.28 -5.73
C ASP A 44 22.77 14.74 -6.16
N PRO A 45 23.28 14.97 -7.39
CA PRO A 45 23.64 16.30 -7.86
C PRO A 45 22.43 17.17 -8.27
N HIS A 46 21.23 16.58 -8.36
CA HIS A 46 19.99 17.27 -8.71
C HIS A 46 19.11 17.57 -7.49
N ALA A 47 19.55 17.17 -6.29
CA ALA A 47 18.78 17.34 -5.05
C ALA A 47 18.43 18.81 -4.81
N GLN A 48 17.15 19.05 -4.50
CA GLN A 48 16.60 20.34 -4.08
C GLN A 48 15.88 20.09 -2.74
N GLY A 49 16.09 20.96 -1.75
CA GLY A 49 15.59 20.72 -0.39
C GLY A 49 16.18 19.46 0.27
N PRO A 50 15.63 19.01 1.42
CA PRO A 50 16.12 17.83 2.14
C PRO A 50 15.54 16.50 1.67
N SER A 51 14.48 16.48 0.84
CA SER A 51 13.72 15.25 0.58
C SER A 51 13.22 15.08 -0.85
N TYR A 52 12.89 13.85 -1.22
CA TYR A 52 12.34 13.51 -2.53
C TYR A 52 11.23 12.44 -2.47
N ILE A 53 10.49 12.36 -3.57
CA ILE A 53 9.59 11.25 -3.94
C ILE A 53 9.93 10.85 -5.37
N ALA A 54 10.17 9.56 -5.62
CA ALA A 54 10.30 9.07 -6.99
C ALA A 54 8.96 9.17 -7.72
N ALA A 55 8.96 9.73 -8.93
CA ALA A 55 7.74 10.03 -9.68
C ALA A 55 6.94 8.78 -10.06
N SER A 56 7.57 7.60 -10.11
CA SER A 56 6.88 6.33 -10.35
C SER A 56 5.79 6.02 -9.33
N TYR A 57 5.97 6.38 -8.04
CA TYR A 57 4.92 6.19 -7.03
C TYR A 57 3.71 7.10 -7.25
N VAL A 58 3.94 8.31 -7.75
CA VAL A 58 2.86 9.25 -8.11
C VAL A 58 2.07 8.68 -9.29
N LYS A 59 2.77 8.36 -10.39
CA LYS A 59 2.17 7.79 -11.61
C LYS A 59 1.42 6.48 -11.33
N TYR A 60 1.96 5.65 -10.44
CA TYR A 60 1.33 4.41 -9.99
C TYR A 60 -0.06 4.64 -9.40
N LEU A 61 -0.20 5.56 -8.45
CA LEU A 61 -1.49 5.87 -7.84
C LEU A 61 -2.44 6.57 -8.82
N GLU A 62 -1.94 7.51 -9.62
CA GLU A 62 -2.75 8.25 -10.60
C GLU A 62 -3.29 7.33 -11.70
N SER A 63 -2.52 6.33 -12.13
CA SER A 63 -2.96 5.34 -13.13
C SER A 63 -4.19 4.55 -12.70
N ALA A 64 -4.47 4.48 -11.39
CA ALA A 64 -5.62 3.81 -10.80
C ALA A 64 -6.74 4.77 -10.37
N GLY A 65 -6.63 6.07 -10.68
CA GLY A 65 -7.68 7.07 -10.44
C GLY A 65 -7.63 7.77 -9.08
N ALA A 66 -6.49 7.77 -8.39
CA ALA A 66 -6.28 8.61 -7.20
C ALA A 66 -5.54 9.90 -7.55
N ARG A 67 -5.72 10.93 -6.73
CA ARG A 67 -4.83 12.11 -6.70
C ARG A 67 -3.80 11.93 -5.60
N VAL A 68 -2.67 12.62 -5.71
CA VAL A 68 -1.55 12.45 -4.78
C VAL A 68 -1.21 13.74 -4.05
N VAL A 69 -0.92 13.61 -2.76
CA VAL A 69 -0.30 14.66 -1.93
C VAL A 69 1.08 14.19 -1.48
N PRO A 70 2.14 14.99 -1.68
CA PRO A 70 3.44 14.70 -1.09
C PRO A 70 3.40 14.95 0.42
N ILE A 71 3.69 13.92 1.23
CA ILE A 71 3.84 14.07 2.67
C ILE A 71 5.31 14.37 2.96
N ARG A 72 5.61 15.62 3.32
CA ARG A 72 6.97 16.08 3.62
C ARG A 72 7.47 15.47 4.93
N ILE A 73 8.79 15.43 5.12
CA ILE A 73 9.44 14.87 6.32
C ILE A 73 9.80 15.91 7.38
N THR A 74 9.64 17.20 7.05
CA THR A 74 10.02 18.36 7.86
C THR A 74 8.86 18.98 8.66
N GLY A 75 7.63 18.47 8.51
CA GLY A 75 6.43 18.97 9.19
C GLY A 75 6.36 18.66 10.69
N SER A 76 5.51 19.42 11.39
CA SER A 76 5.17 19.23 12.81
C SER A 76 4.16 18.09 13.01
N TYR A 77 3.95 17.66 14.26
CA TYR A 77 2.95 16.63 14.55
C TYR A 77 1.54 17.10 14.20
N GLU A 78 1.24 18.38 14.47
CA GLU A 78 -0.03 19.03 14.20
C GLU A 78 -0.30 19.08 12.68
N ASP A 79 0.71 19.38 11.87
CA ASP A 79 0.61 19.34 10.41
C ASP A 79 0.27 17.93 9.93
N TYR A 80 0.90 16.89 10.52
CA TYR A 80 0.62 15.51 10.16
C TYR A 80 -0.77 15.05 10.56
N VAL A 81 -1.27 15.47 11.73
CA VAL A 81 -2.67 15.22 12.13
C VAL A 81 -3.63 15.90 11.16
N LYS A 82 -3.36 17.16 10.80
CA LYS A 82 -4.18 17.92 9.87
C LYS A 82 -4.28 17.21 8.51
N ILE A 83 -3.14 16.87 7.90
CA ILE A 83 -3.14 16.21 6.59
C ILE A 83 -3.67 14.78 6.65
N PHE A 84 -3.45 14.04 7.75
CA PHE A 84 -4.01 12.70 7.94
C PHE A 84 -5.54 12.71 7.85
N ASN A 85 -6.19 13.69 8.48
CA ASN A 85 -7.65 13.84 8.44
C ASN A 85 -8.18 14.32 7.08
N ALA A 86 -7.30 14.82 6.19
CA ALA A 86 -7.66 15.31 4.87
C ALA A 86 -7.51 14.24 3.77
N ILE A 87 -6.49 13.38 3.86
CA ILE A 87 -6.18 12.34 2.86
C ILE A 87 -6.89 11.02 3.19
N ASN A 88 -7.06 10.18 2.18
CA ASN A 88 -7.83 8.93 2.21
C ASN A 88 -6.98 7.67 2.39
N GLY A 89 -5.66 7.80 2.49
CA GLY A 89 -4.71 6.70 2.66
C GLY A 89 -3.26 7.17 2.55
N LEU A 90 -2.32 6.29 2.91
CA LEU A 90 -0.89 6.58 2.85
C LEU A 90 -0.10 5.48 2.14
N LEU A 91 0.76 5.87 1.21
CA LEU A 91 1.80 5.03 0.63
C LEU A 91 3.17 5.36 1.24
N LEU A 92 3.81 4.35 1.80
CA LEU A 92 5.20 4.34 2.22
C LEU A 92 6.05 3.77 1.07
N PRO A 93 6.78 4.60 0.31
CA PRO A 93 7.56 4.13 -0.83
C PRO A 93 8.78 3.30 -0.41
N GLY A 94 9.41 2.68 -1.39
CA GLY A 94 10.75 2.12 -1.24
C GLY A 94 11.82 3.20 -1.15
N GLY A 95 13.02 2.81 -0.72
CA GLY A 95 14.07 3.76 -0.38
C GLY A 95 15.30 3.07 0.19
N ASN A 96 16.23 3.87 0.72
CA ASN A 96 17.42 3.37 1.39
C ASN A 96 17.86 4.24 2.58
N VAL A 97 16.90 4.84 3.30
CA VAL A 97 17.19 5.62 4.51
C VAL A 97 17.29 4.74 5.75
N ASP A 98 17.78 5.23 6.88
CA ASP A 98 17.86 4.43 8.11
C ASP A 98 16.47 4.02 8.62
N ILE A 99 16.22 2.72 8.81
CA ILE A 99 14.89 2.17 9.14
C ILE A 99 14.39 2.52 10.56
N GLN A 100 15.23 3.13 11.40
CA GLN A 100 14.87 3.51 12.77
C GLN A 100 15.07 4.99 13.05
N LYS A 101 16.09 5.62 12.46
CA LYS A 101 16.56 6.97 12.81
C LYS A 101 16.21 8.04 11.78
N SER A 102 15.78 7.67 10.58
CA SER A 102 15.38 8.62 9.54
C SER A 102 14.13 9.42 9.93
N GLN A 103 13.98 10.59 9.33
CA GLN A 103 12.73 11.34 9.35
C GLN A 103 11.62 10.55 8.67
N PHE A 104 11.91 9.79 7.61
CA PHE A 104 10.97 8.84 7.02
C PHE A 104 10.39 7.87 8.07
N SER A 105 11.25 7.26 8.90
CA SER A 105 10.83 6.36 9.98
C SER A 105 9.98 7.08 11.04
N ARG A 106 10.39 8.30 11.43
CA ARG A 106 9.63 9.13 12.38
C ARG A 106 8.22 9.43 11.87
N VAL A 107 8.09 9.91 10.65
CA VAL A 107 6.79 10.29 10.06
C VAL A 107 5.95 9.05 9.76
N SER A 108 6.56 7.97 9.26
CA SER A 108 5.89 6.67 9.12
C SER A 108 5.26 6.21 10.42
N LYS A 109 5.96 6.36 11.55
CA LYS A 109 5.43 6.02 12.88
C LYS A 109 4.21 6.86 13.24
N ILE A 110 4.26 8.18 13.01
CA ILE A 110 3.15 9.09 13.31
C ILE A 110 1.88 8.64 12.56
N PHE A 111 1.99 8.46 11.24
CA PHE A 111 0.84 8.02 10.43
C PHE A 111 0.37 6.60 10.76
N TYR A 112 1.29 5.68 11.05
CA TYR A 112 0.92 4.33 11.49
C TYR A 112 0.11 4.37 12.79
N ASP A 113 0.55 5.15 13.78
CA ASP A 113 -0.16 5.28 15.06
C ASP A 113 -1.53 5.98 14.87
N LEU A 114 -1.62 6.99 14.01
CA LEU A 114 -2.89 7.65 13.65
C LEU A 114 -3.84 6.67 12.94
N ALA A 115 -3.36 5.91 11.97
CA ALA A 115 -4.15 4.93 11.24
C ALA A 115 -4.65 3.79 12.14
N ILE A 116 -3.82 3.30 13.09
CA ILE A 116 -4.28 2.32 14.08
C ILE A 116 -5.45 2.89 14.89
N LYS A 117 -5.30 4.11 15.43
CA LYS A 117 -6.36 4.77 16.23
C LYS A 117 -7.64 5.00 15.43
N ALA A 118 -7.53 5.49 14.20
CA ALA A 118 -8.65 5.71 13.30
C ALA A 118 -9.40 4.40 13.04
N ASN A 119 -8.70 3.36 12.59
CA ASN A 119 -9.32 2.07 12.29
C ASN A 119 -9.91 1.39 13.55
N ASP A 120 -9.29 1.54 14.73
CA ASP A 120 -9.88 1.07 15.99
C ASP A 120 -11.19 1.82 16.34
N ALA A 121 -11.31 3.08 15.92
CA ALA A 121 -12.53 3.90 16.02
C ALA A 121 -13.50 3.73 14.83
N SER A 122 -13.29 2.71 13.97
CA SER A 122 -14.07 2.47 12.75
C SER A 122 -13.97 3.57 11.69
N ASP A 123 -12.91 4.38 11.75
CA ASP A 123 -12.53 5.35 10.73
C ASP A 123 -11.50 4.72 9.79
N TYR A 124 -11.94 4.35 8.59
CA TYR A 124 -11.18 3.51 7.67
C TYR A 124 -10.02 4.29 7.05
N PHE A 125 -8.79 3.88 7.33
CA PHE A 125 -7.58 4.49 6.76
C PHE A 125 -6.56 3.43 6.33
N PRO A 126 -6.37 3.20 5.01
CA PRO A 126 -5.44 2.20 4.51
C PRO A 126 -4.00 2.70 4.43
N ILE A 127 -3.05 1.78 4.67
CA ILE A 127 -1.61 2.02 4.47
C ILE A 127 -1.06 0.99 3.48
N TRP A 128 -0.27 1.45 2.51
CA TRP A 128 0.50 0.62 1.60
C TRP A 128 2.00 0.80 1.83
N GLY A 129 2.75 -0.29 1.98
CA GLY A 129 4.20 -0.27 2.08
C GLY A 129 4.87 -0.98 0.90
N THR A 130 5.73 -0.27 0.17
CA THR A 130 6.56 -0.85 -0.90
C THR A 130 8.02 -0.93 -0.47
N CYS A 131 8.67 -2.09 -0.57
CA CYS A 131 10.09 -2.29 -0.30
C CYS A 131 10.53 -1.75 1.08
N GLN A 132 11.17 -0.57 1.17
CA GLN A 132 11.47 0.06 2.47
C GLN A 132 10.20 0.36 3.27
N GLY A 133 9.09 0.74 2.64
CA GLY A 133 7.79 0.86 3.31
C GLY A 133 7.28 -0.47 3.88
N PHE A 134 7.48 -1.59 3.18
CA PHE A 134 7.21 -2.92 3.73
C PHE A 134 8.07 -3.16 4.99
N GLN A 135 9.38 -2.92 4.89
CA GLN A 135 10.31 -3.09 6.00
C GLN A 135 9.91 -2.22 7.20
N GLN A 136 9.53 -0.96 6.95
CA GLN A 136 9.11 -0.01 7.97
C GLN A 136 7.88 -0.51 8.72
N LEU A 137 6.86 -1.02 8.01
CA LEU A 137 5.69 -1.63 8.64
C LEU A 137 6.06 -2.81 9.55
N THR A 138 7.01 -3.66 9.17
CA THR A 138 7.47 -4.76 10.03
C THR A 138 8.15 -4.27 11.30
N VAL A 139 8.94 -3.19 11.21
CA VAL A 139 9.61 -2.57 12.37
C VAL A 139 8.60 -1.93 13.31
N LEU A 140 7.65 -1.16 12.76
CA LEU A 140 6.60 -0.50 13.54
C LEU A 140 5.69 -1.50 14.27
N THR A 141 5.26 -2.56 13.60
CA THR A 141 4.40 -3.58 14.24
C THR A 141 5.14 -4.41 15.28
N SER A 142 6.41 -4.76 15.04
CA SER A 142 7.19 -5.63 15.95
C SER A 142 7.90 -4.85 17.06
N ASN A 143 8.12 -3.55 16.88
CA ASN A 143 9.06 -2.70 17.63
C ASN A 143 10.50 -3.22 17.61
N LYS A 144 10.91 -3.95 16.57
CA LYS A 144 12.24 -4.53 16.41
C LYS A 144 12.68 -4.49 14.96
N ASN A 145 13.97 -4.27 14.71
CA ASN A 145 14.55 -4.55 13.39
C ASN A 145 14.81 -6.05 13.27
N LEU A 146 13.97 -6.75 12.49
CA LEU A 146 14.03 -8.19 12.26
C LEU A 146 14.43 -8.54 10.82
N LEU A 147 14.96 -7.56 10.09
CA LEU A 147 15.37 -7.74 8.71
C LEU A 147 16.65 -8.58 8.63
N THR A 148 16.77 -9.35 7.55
CA THR A 148 17.94 -10.17 7.26
C THR A 148 18.44 -9.87 5.87
N LEU A 149 19.77 -9.91 5.69
CA LEU A 149 20.38 -9.78 4.36
C LEU A 149 19.90 -10.89 3.43
N THR A 150 19.53 -10.50 2.21
CA THR A 150 19.18 -11.37 1.09
C THR A 150 19.84 -10.89 -0.20
N ASP A 151 20.16 -11.81 -1.10
CA ASP A 151 20.75 -11.49 -2.41
C ASP A 151 19.66 -11.20 -3.46
N THR A 152 19.05 -10.02 -3.33
CA THR A 152 17.84 -9.63 -4.06
C THR A 152 17.94 -8.22 -4.66
N LYS A 153 19.17 -7.79 -4.94
CA LYS A 153 19.46 -6.51 -5.58
C LYS A 153 19.34 -6.66 -7.10
N ALA A 154 18.30 -6.06 -7.67
CA ALA A 154 18.07 -6.01 -9.12
C ALA A 154 17.83 -7.39 -9.76
N VAL A 155 16.90 -8.15 -9.20
CA VAL A 155 16.42 -9.42 -9.75
C VAL A 155 14.91 -9.36 -9.96
N ALA A 156 14.41 -10.08 -10.97
CA ALA A 156 12.98 -10.26 -11.18
C ALA A 156 12.58 -11.65 -10.74
N LEU A 157 11.50 -11.75 -9.97
CA LEU A 157 11.06 -13.02 -9.36
C LEU A 157 9.57 -13.27 -9.64
N PRO A 158 9.12 -14.53 -9.68
CA PRO A 158 7.70 -14.86 -9.55
C PRO A 158 7.29 -14.69 -8.09
N LEU A 159 6.06 -15.04 -7.73
CA LEU A 159 5.56 -15.04 -6.35
C LEU A 159 5.13 -16.45 -5.96
N THR A 160 5.70 -16.97 -4.88
CA THR A 160 5.21 -18.22 -4.30
C THR A 160 4.02 -17.92 -3.41
N PHE A 161 2.80 -18.23 -3.88
CA PHE A 161 1.58 -17.97 -3.13
C PHE A 161 1.44 -18.91 -1.92
N ALA A 162 1.07 -18.34 -0.77
CA ALA A 162 0.64 -19.10 0.39
C ALA A 162 -0.77 -19.68 0.14
N LEU A 163 -1.14 -20.73 0.89
CA LEU A 163 -2.44 -21.37 0.74
C LEU A 163 -3.60 -20.37 0.93
N GLY A 164 -4.48 -20.30 -0.07
CA GLY A 164 -5.66 -19.42 -0.06
C GLY A 164 -5.33 -17.93 -0.19
N ALA A 165 -4.10 -17.56 -0.57
CA ALA A 165 -3.71 -16.18 -0.77
C ALA A 165 -4.41 -15.55 -1.98
N GLU A 166 -4.78 -16.34 -2.99
CA GLU A 166 -5.58 -15.92 -4.14
C GLU A 166 -6.97 -15.39 -3.75
N ASN A 167 -7.47 -15.77 -2.57
CA ASN A 167 -8.73 -15.30 -2.00
C ASN A 167 -8.54 -14.18 -0.95
N SER A 168 -7.33 -13.63 -0.83
CA SER A 168 -7.04 -12.51 0.10
C SER A 168 -7.76 -11.22 -0.31
N ARG A 169 -7.75 -10.20 0.56
CA ARG A 169 -8.35 -8.91 0.15
C ARG A 169 -7.62 -8.33 -1.05
N LEU A 170 -6.30 -8.41 -1.06
CA LEU A 170 -5.45 -7.90 -2.13
C LEU A 170 -5.65 -8.64 -3.46
N PHE A 171 -5.66 -9.97 -3.46
CA PHE A 171 -5.62 -10.76 -4.70
C PHE A 171 -6.99 -11.21 -5.23
N LYS A 172 -8.06 -11.19 -4.43
CA LYS A 172 -9.37 -11.75 -4.83
C LYS A 172 -9.96 -11.17 -6.12
N SER A 173 -9.62 -9.93 -6.47
CA SER A 173 -10.11 -9.25 -7.68
C SER A 173 -9.15 -9.34 -8.86
N PHE A 174 -7.99 -9.98 -8.69
CA PHE A 174 -7.02 -10.13 -9.78
C PHE A 174 -7.52 -11.17 -10.79
N PRO A 175 -7.34 -10.93 -12.10
CA PRO A 175 -7.61 -11.92 -13.13
C PRO A 175 -6.83 -13.21 -12.87
N LYS A 176 -7.45 -14.36 -13.13
CA LYS A 176 -6.83 -15.67 -12.89
C LYS A 176 -5.57 -15.88 -13.72
N ASP A 177 -5.55 -15.39 -14.96
CA ASP A 177 -4.37 -15.39 -15.83
C ASP A 177 -3.24 -14.54 -15.24
N LEU A 178 -3.56 -13.38 -14.66
CA LEU A 178 -2.57 -12.54 -14.00
C LEU A 178 -2.00 -13.19 -12.73
N LEU A 179 -2.83 -13.85 -11.92
CA LEU A 179 -2.36 -14.63 -10.76
C LEU A 179 -1.44 -15.77 -11.20
N LEU A 180 -1.74 -16.42 -12.32
CA LEU A 180 -0.89 -17.45 -12.91
C LEU A 180 0.46 -16.89 -13.36
N SER A 181 0.46 -15.75 -14.08
CA SER A 181 1.69 -15.07 -14.48
C SER A 181 2.51 -14.63 -13.26
N LEU A 182 1.88 -14.10 -12.20
CA LEU A 182 2.56 -13.78 -10.95
C LEU A 182 3.21 -15.03 -10.32
N ALA A 183 2.58 -16.20 -10.42
CA ALA A 183 3.11 -17.44 -9.84
C ALA A 183 4.24 -18.09 -10.67
N GLN A 184 4.30 -17.83 -11.98
CA GLN A 184 5.16 -18.60 -12.90
C GLN A 184 6.20 -17.75 -13.63
N GLU A 185 5.97 -16.46 -13.82
CA GLU A 185 6.83 -15.57 -14.58
C GLU A 185 7.64 -14.66 -13.65
N ASN A 186 8.88 -14.36 -14.02
CA ASN A 186 9.73 -13.42 -13.29
C ASN A 186 9.28 -11.97 -13.54
N ILE A 187 8.16 -11.55 -12.95
CA ILE A 187 7.50 -10.26 -13.25
C ILE A 187 7.45 -9.29 -12.07
N THR A 188 8.03 -9.65 -10.92
CA THR A 188 8.12 -8.75 -9.76
C THR A 188 9.54 -8.22 -9.56
N SER A 189 9.68 -6.90 -9.67
CA SER A 189 10.96 -6.19 -9.59
C SER A 189 11.48 -6.12 -8.15
N ASN A 190 12.60 -6.79 -7.84
CA ASN A 190 13.22 -6.78 -6.52
C ASN A 190 14.52 -5.96 -6.55
N PHE A 191 14.59 -4.92 -5.70
CA PHE A 191 15.71 -3.98 -5.60
C PHE A 191 16.06 -3.70 -4.13
N HIS A 192 16.17 -4.74 -3.31
CA HIS A 192 16.39 -4.63 -1.87
C HIS A 192 17.52 -5.56 -1.39
N SER A 193 18.21 -5.13 -0.34
CA SER A 193 19.29 -5.92 0.31
C SER A 193 18.82 -6.66 1.56
N TRP A 194 17.64 -6.28 2.06
CA TRP A 194 17.14 -6.65 3.36
C TRP A 194 15.69 -7.11 3.20
N SER A 195 15.38 -8.26 3.79
CA SER A 195 14.05 -8.85 3.74
C SER A 195 13.61 -9.30 5.13
N LEU A 196 12.31 -9.44 5.35
CA LEU A 196 11.78 -10.16 6.51
C LEU A 196 11.74 -11.66 6.19
N SER A 197 12.64 -12.44 6.80
CA SER A 197 12.64 -13.90 6.64
C SER A 197 11.38 -14.52 7.24
N VAL A 198 10.89 -15.61 6.65
CA VAL A 198 9.75 -16.38 7.18
C VAL A 198 10.06 -16.87 8.60
N GLN A 199 11.32 -17.23 8.87
CA GLN A 199 11.80 -17.63 10.20
C GLN A 199 11.64 -16.51 11.24
N ASN A 200 12.08 -15.29 10.94
CA ASN A 200 12.00 -14.16 11.87
C ASN A 200 10.55 -13.72 12.12
N TYR A 201 9.72 -13.72 11.07
CA TYR A 201 8.28 -13.51 11.19
C TYR A 201 7.63 -14.55 12.11
N THR A 202 7.91 -15.84 11.88
CA THR A 202 7.28 -16.94 12.63
C THR A 202 7.65 -16.92 14.11
N ARG A 203 8.88 -16.48 14.44
CA ARG A 203 9.36 -16.32 15.81
C ARG A 203 8.84 -15.06 16.51
N ASN A 204 8.21 -14.13 15.79
CA ASN A 204 7.70 -12.89 16.35
C ASN A 204 6.17 -12.92 16.48
N ALA A 205 5.68 -13.08 17.72
CA ALA A 205 4.24 -13.17 17.98
C ALA A 205 3.43 -11.92 17.55
N LYS A 206 4.03 -10.72 17.56
CA LYS A 206 3.33 -9.50 17.13
C LYS A 206 3.08 -9.52 15.63
N LEU A 207 4.11 -9.81 14.83
CA LEU A 207 3.97 -9.92 13.37
C LEU A 207 3.02 -11.05 12.98
N LYS A 208 3.14 -12.22 13.61
CA LYS A 208 2.28 -13.38 13.32
C LYS A 208 0.80 -13.11 13.58
N ARG A 209 0.50 -12.34 14.63
CA ARG A 209 -0.87 -11.96 14.97
C ARG A 209 -1.41 -10.83 14.09
N PHE A 210 -0.52 -9.97 13.58
CA PHE A 210 -0.92 -8.78 12.86
C PHE A 210 -1.06 -9.02 11.35
N TYR A 211 -0.10 -9.70 10.73
CA TYR A 211 -0.02 -9.89 9.28
C TYR A 211 -0.25 -11.34 8.87
N ARG A 212 -1.02 -11.53 7.79
CA ARG A 212 -1.11 -12.75 7.01
C ARG A 212 -0.08 -12.69 5.87
N ILE A 213 0.75 -13.72 5.75
CA ILE A 213 1.61 -13.90 4.58
C ILE A 213 0.73 -14.25 3.38
N LEU A 214 0.90 -13.53 2.28
CA LEU A 214 0.25 -13.85 1.01
C LEU A 214 1.21 -14.52 0.04
N THR A 215 2.44 -14.02 -0.05
CA THR A 215 3.47 -14.62 -0.91
C THR A 215 4.83 -14.61 -0.24
N THR A 216 5.66 -15.59 -0.61
CA THR A 216 7.08 -15.67 -0.25
C THR A 216 7.95 -15.74 -1.51
N ASN A 217 9.25 -15.53 -1.31
CA ASN A 217 10.30 -15.74 -2.29
C ASN A 217 11.55 -16.29 -1.62
N THR A 218 12.53 -16.73 -2.42
CA THR A 218 13.83 -17.20 -1.95
C THR A 218 14.95 -16.51 -2.72
N ASP A 219 16.05 -16.20 -2.05
CA ASP A 219 17.31 -15.77 -2.70
C ASP A 219 18.24 -16.96 -2.99
N GLY A 220 17.71 -18.19 -2.92
CA GLY A 220 18.46 -19.45 -3.01
C GLY A 220 19.02 -19.93 -1.67
N ARG A 221 18.97 -19.12 -0.61
CA ARG A 221 19.45 -19.48 0.74
C ARG A 221 18.41 -19.26 1.82
N LYS A 222 17.66 -18.17 1.74
CA LYS A 222 16.67 -17.74 2.73
C LYS A 222 15.33 -17.51 2.06
N GLU A 223 14.30 -18.11 2.63
CA GLU A 223 12.92 -17.76 2.32
C GLU A 223 12.51 -16.48 3.05
N PHE A 224 11.91 -15.55 2.32
CA PHE A 224 11.44 -14.27 2.82
C PHE A 224 10.02 -13.94 2.35
N ILE A 225 9.35 -13.11 3.13
CA ILE A 225 7.99 -12.65 2.82
C ILE A 225 8.08 -11.58 1.73
N SER A 226 7.36 -11.79 0.62
CA SER A 226 7.32 -10.84 -0.49
C SER A 226 6.01 -10.06 -0.58
N THR A 227 4.92 -10.59 -0.05
CA THR A 227 3.64 -9.87 0.07
C THR A 227 2.90 -10.27 1.34
N MET A 228 2.34 -9.30 2.06
CA MET A 228 1.50 -9.54 3.24
C MET A 228 0.38 -8.50 3.37
N GLU A 229 -0.68 -8.89 4.06
CA GLU A 229 -1.77 -7.98 4.45
C GLU A 229 -2.09 -8.16 5.94
N ALA A 230 -2.51 -7.11 6.63
CA ALA A 230 -2.91 -7.24 8.03
C ALA A 230 -4.23 -7.99 8.16
N TYR A 231 -4.44 -8.77 9.23
CA TYR A 231 -5.69 -9.51 9.41
C TYR A 231 -6.89 -8.56 9.60
N ARG A 232 -6.72 -7.55 10.48
CA ARG A 232 -7.79 -6.64 10.90
C ARG A 232 -7.71 -5.26 10.23
N TYR A 233 -6.51 -4.72 10.09
CA TYR A 233 -6.30 -3.37 9.58
C TYR A 233 -6.15 -3.38 8.05
N PRO A 234 -6.53 -2.31 7.34
CA PRO A 234 -6.34 -2.19 5.89
C PRO A 234 -4.89 -1.83 5.54
N PHE A 235 -3.93 -2.58 6.10
CA PHE A 235 -2.50 -2.39 5.90
C PHE A 235 -1.98 -3.48 4.97
N TYR A 236 -1.28 -3.07 3.93
CA TYR A 236 -0.80 -3.91 2.85
C TYR A 236 0.67 -3.64 2.60
N ALA A 237 1.43 -4.67 2.27
CA ALA A 237 2.85 -4.50 2.05
C ALA A 237 3.39 -5.46 0.99
N VAL A 238 4.20 -4.94 0.08
CA VAL A 238 4.95 -5.67 -0.94
C VAL A 238 6.44 -5.36 -0.80
N GLN A 239 7.27 -6.39 -0.76
CA GLN A 239 8.73 -6.23 -0.69
C GLN A 239 9.32 -5.86 -2.07
N TRP A 240 8.62 -6.24 -3.15
CA TRP A 240 8.92 -5.92 -4.54
C TRP A 240 8.29 -4.58 -4.96
N HIS A 241 8.66 -4.09 -6.14
CA HIS A 241 8.31 -2.76 -6.64
C HIS A 241 7.30 -2.82 -7.81
N PRO A 242 5.98 -2.79 -7.54
CA PRO A 242 4.99 -2.78 -8.61
C PRO A 242 5.05 -1.52 -9.47
N GLU A 243 5.50 -0.39 -8.93
CA GLU A 243 5.53 0.90 -9.63
C GLU A 243 6.58 0.96 -10.76
N LYS A 244 7.59 0.08 -10.74
CA LYS A 244 8.74 0.18 -11.65
C LYS A 244 8.42 -0.22 -13.07
N SER A 245 7.71 -1.32 -13.26
CA SER A 245 7.48 -1.94 -14.57
C SER A 245 6.89 -1.01 -15.64
N PRO A 246 5.94 -0.10 -15.33
CA PRO A 246 5.46 0.87 -16.32
C PRO A 246 6.21 2.21 -16.36
N PHE A 247 7.05 2.54 -15.38
CA PHE A 247 7.52 3.93 -15.19
C PHE A 247 9.02 4.14 -15.03
N GLU A 248 9.81 3.10 -14.76
CA GLU A 248 11.26 3.19 -14.56
C GLU A 248 12.00 2.39 -15.62
N TRP A 249 13.11 2.89 -16.15
CA TRP A 249 13.75 2.31 -17.35
C TRP A 249 15.26 2.08 -17.21
N ILE A 250 15.78 2.00 -15.98
CA ILE A 250 17.20 1.71 -15.79
C ILE A 250 17.53 0.31 -16.33
N ASP A 251 18.61 0.21 -17.10
CA ASP A 251 19.09 -1.05 -17.65
C ASP A 251 19.72 -1.92 -16.54
N LYS A 252 18.86 -2.73 -15.88
CA LYS A 252 19.25 -3.71 -14.86
C LYS A 252 18.41 -4.98 -14.99
N PRO A 253 18.96 -6.17 -14.69
CA PRO A 253 18.26 -7.45 -14.85
C PRO A 253 16.91 -7.56 -14.13
N GLY A 254 16.75 -6.87 -13.00
CA GLY A 254 15.49 -6.85 -12.23
C GLY A 254 14.43 -5.89 -12.77
N MET A 255 14.70 -5.16 -13.85
CA MET A 255 13.76 -4.24 -14.45
C MET A 255 12.98 -4.93 -15.58
N ILE A 256 11.70 -5.23 -15.34
CA ILE A 256 10.86 -6.01 -16.26
C ILE A 256 9.68 -5.19 -16.75
N HIS A 257 9.46 -5.23 -18.07
CA HIS A 257 8.44 -4.46 -18.79
C HIS A 257 7.44 -5.35 -19.55
N SER A 258 7.31 -6.62 -19.18
CA SER A 258 6.31 -7.50 -19.80
C SER A 258 4.89 -6.96 -19.55
N LEU A 259 3.95 -7.27 -20.45
CA LEU A 259 2.55 -6.88 -20.29
C LEU A 259 1.94 -7.43 -18.99
N SER A 260 2.35 -8.63 -18.55
CA SER A 260 1.94 -9.21 -17.27
C SER A 260 2.47 -8.40 -16.08
N ALA A 261 3.72 -7.93 -16.11
CA ALA A 261 4.28 -7.06 -15.07
C ALA A 261 3.57 -5.70 -15.00
N ILE A 262 3.26 -5.10 -16.16
CA ILE A 262 2.50 -3.85 -16.26
C ILE A 262 1.07 -4.04 -15.71
N LYS A 263 0.39 -5.15 -16.05
CA LYS A 263 -0.91 -5.49 -15.48
C LYS A 263 -0.82 -5.66 -13.96
N ALA A 264 0.20 -6.36 -13.45
CA ALA A 264 0.40 -6.53 -12.01
C ALA A 264 0.50 -5.17 -11.29
N SER A 265 1.25 -4.22 -11.87
CA SER A 265 1.33 -2.84 -11.39
C SER A 265 -0.05 -2.18 -11.29
N PHE A 266 -0.83 -2.21 -12.38
CA PHE A 266 -2.16 -1.60 -12.39
C PHE A 266 -3.10 -2.23 -11.36
N TYR A 267 -3.13 -3.57 -11.25
CA TYR A 267 -4.05 -4.25 -10.34
C TYR A 267 -3.69 -4.03 -8.86
N THR A 268 -2.41 -3.93 -8.50
CA THR A 268 -2.02 -3.54 -7.14
C THR A 268 -2.39 -2.08 -6.84
N ALA A 269 -2.23 -1.17 -7.81
CA ALA A 269 -2.64 0.22 -7.65
C ALA A 269 -4.15 0.35 -7.50
N SER A 270 -4.91 -0.28 -8.42
CA SER A 270 -6.37 -0.30 -8.43
C SER A 270 -6.93 -0.84 -7.12
N PHE A 271 -6.36 -1.93 -6.61
CA PHE A 271 -6.71 -2.44 -5.29
C PHE A 271 -6.52 -1.39 -4.20
N PHE A 272 -5.34 -0.78 -4.09
CA PHE A 272 -5.07 0.17 -3.01
C PHE A 272 -5.91 1.46 -3.12
N VAL A 273 -6.16 1.95 -4.34
CA VAL A 273 -7.07 3.07 -4.57
C VAL A 273 -8.50 2.70 -4.14
N SER A 274 -8.96 1.48 -4.43
CA SER A 274 -10.29 1.02 -3.98
C SER A 274 -10.42 0.93 -2.45
N GLU A 275 -9.31 0.70 -1.74
CA GLU A 275 -9.26 0.75 -0.28
C GLU A 275 -9.37 2.21 0.21
N ALA A 276 -8.68 3.15 -0.45
CA ALA A 276 -8.74 4.56 -0.12
C ALA A 276 -10.14 5.15 -0.35
N MET A 277 -10.88 4.68 -1.35
CA MET A 277 -12.27 5.10 -1.60
C MET A 277 -13.22 4.80 -0.41
N LYS A 278 -12.84 3.92 0.53
CA LYS A 278 -13.65 3.61 1.71
C LYS A 278 -13.49 4.65 2.83
N SER A 279 -12.41 5.45 2.80
CA SER A 279 -12.19 6.54 3.76
C SER A 279 -13.08 7.75 3.44
N GLN A 280 -13.67 8.34 4.48
CA GLN A 280 -14.52 9.54 4.37
C GLN A 280 -13.77 10.86 4.62
N HIS A 281 -12.44 10.78 4.80
CA HIS A 281 -11.57 11.94 4.96
C HIS A 281 -11.65 12.86 3.74
N ARG A 282 -11.47 14.16 3.99
CA ARG A 282 -11.49 15.20 2.96
C ARG A 282 -10.84 16.46 3.51
N PHE A 283 -10.29 17.26 2.60
CA PHE A 283 -9.84 18.62 2.92
C PHE A 283 -10.99 19.48 3.41
N LEU A 284 -10.65 20.51 4.19
CA LEU A 284 -11.65 21.43 4.75
C LEU A 284 -12.37 22.20 3.64
N ASP A 285 -11.61 22.63 2.63
CA ASP A 285 -12.10 23.31 1.45
C ASP A 285 -11.25 22.99 0.21
N GLN A 286 -11.75 23.42 -0.95
CA GLN A 286 -11.10 23.16 -2.24
C GLN A 286 -9.74 23.86 -2.37
N LYS A 287 -9.55 25.03 -1.75
CA LYS A 287 -8.30 25.78 -1.86
C LYS A 287 -7.17 25.04 -1.14
N GLU A 288 -7.44 24.54 0.06
CA GLU A 288 -6.48 23.75 0.81
C GLU A 288 -6.09 22.47 0.06
N GLU A 289 -7.08 21.82 -0.57
CA GLU A 289 -6.82 20.65 -1.42
C GLU A 289 -5.93 21.02 -2.61
N GLU A 290 -6.29 22.07 -3.36
CA GLU A 290 -5.53 22.53 -4.52
C GLU A 290 -4.08 22.84 -4.18
N GLU A 291 -3.81 23.52 -3.07
CA GLU A 291 -2.45 23.86 -2.61
C GLU A 291 -1.64 22.63 -2.16
N ALA A 292 -2.29 21.58 -1.67
CA ALA A 292 -1.62 20.38 -1.16
C ALA A 292 -1.22 19.38 -2.26
N LEU A 293 -1.87 19.41 -3.43
CA LEU A 293 -1.70 18.38 -4.46
C LEU A 293 -0.30 18.39 -5.09
N ILE A 294 0.12 17.21 -5.57
CA ILE A 294 1.37 17.01 -6.30
C ILE A 294 1.47 17.85 -7.58
N TYR A 295 0.33 18.32 -8.11
CA TYR A 295 0.25 19.16 -9.31
C TYR A 295 0.95 20.51 -9.17
N ASN A 296 1.21 20.98 -7.95
CA ASN A 296 1.99 22.20 -7.70
C ASN A 296 3.51 21.99 -7.79
N TYR A 297 3.97 20.77 -8.04
CA TYR A 297 5.38 20.40 -8.04
C TYR A 297 5.79 19.91 -9.42
N SER A 298 7.03 20.22 -9.82
CA SER A 298 7.60 19.76 -11.09
C SER A 298 8.69 18.72 -10.82
N PRO A 299 8.62 17.53 -11.42
CA PRO A 299 9.66 16.52 -11.23
C PRO A 299 10.89 16.85 -12.09
N VAL A 300 12.07 16.51 -11.57
CA VAL A 300 13.35 16.70 -12.25
C VAL A 300 13.75 15.39 -12.93
N PHE A 301 14.11 15.45 -14.21
CA PHE A 301 14.67 14.32 -14.93
C PHE A 301 16.08 14.00 -14.44
N LYS A 302 16.32 12.71 -14.18
CA LYS A 302 17.51 12.18 -13.53
C LYS A 302 18.48 11.46 -14.47
N GLY A 303 18.13 11.33 -15.75
CA GLY A 303 18.88 10.52 -16.70
C GLY A 303 18.45 9.05 -16.73
N LEU A 304 18.77 8.38 -17.84
CA LEU A 304 18.40 6.97 -18.09
C LEU A 304 19.22 5.98 -17.24
N SER A 305 20.35 6.40 -16.70
CA SER A 305 21.19 5.59 -15.79
C SER A 305 20.74 5.65 -14.33
N SER A 306 19.78 6.52 -14.00
CA SER A 306 19.24 6.66 -12.64
C SER A 306 18.23 5.55 -12.33
N ILE A 307 18.22 5.06 -11.10
CA ILE A 307 17.23 4.07 -10.63
C ILE A 307 15.78 4.61 -10.63
N PHE A 308 15.66 5.94 -10.65
CA PHE A 308 14.41 6.68 -10.78
C PHE A 308 14.60 7.69 -11.92
N MET A 309 13.78 7.62 -12.96
CA MET A 309 13.84 8.49 -14.14
C MET A 309 13.56 9.94 -13.78
N GLN A 310 12.67 10.14 -12.81
CA GLN A 310 12.24 11.45 -12.36
C GLN A 310 12.01 11.43 -10.86
N ASN A 311 12.44 12.49 -10.18
CA ASN A 311 12.17 12.72 -8.77
C ASN A 311 11.48 14.07 -8.57
N TYR A 312 10.47 14.10 -7.71
CA TYR A 312 10.01 15.33 -7.09
C TYR A 312 10.88 15.62 -5.88
N TYR A 313 11.26 16.88 -5.70
CA TYR A 313 12.08 17.34 -4.59
C TYR A 313 11.30 18.34 -3.74
N PHE A 314 11.53 18.35 -2.44
CA PHE A 314 10.77 19.17 -1.50
C PHE A 314 11.69 19.75 -0.42
N ASP A 315 11.45 21.03 -0.14
CA ASP A 315 11.94 21.78 1.03
C ASP A 315 11.21 21.37 2.33
#